data_AF-X1VAB7-F1
#
_entry.id   AF-X1VAB7-F1
#
_cell.length_a   1.000
_cell.length_b   1.000
_cell.length_c   1.000
_cell.angle_alpha   90.00
_cell.angle_beta   90.00
_cell.angle_gamma   90.00
#
_symmetry.space_group_name_H-M   'P 1'
#
loop_
_entity.id
_entity.type
_entity.pdbx_description
1 polymer ?
#
loop_
_entity_poly.entity_id
_entity_poly.type
_entity_poly.pdbx_seq_one_letter_code
_entity_poly.pdbx_strand_id
1 'polypeptide(L)'
;GGSLGRGDATGRGGVYTIREAAKHLNIDLATATVAVQGYGNVGSYIAMLMNDILGSKIVAVSDSKGGIYNKQGLDPHKVFQYKAETGSVINFPEAENISDEELLELRVTALCPSALENMITERNASKIKAKIVAALANGPITPKADKILLDNGVFIIPDFLCNAGGVIVSYFEWVKSLDKCYWDEKEVHQ
;
A
#
# COMPACT_ATOMS: atom_id res chain seq x y z
N GLY A 1 -8.08 2.65 -26.24
CA GLY A 1 -9.35 2.37 -25.55
C GLY A 1 -9.07 1.82 -24.17
N GLY A 2 -8.68 2.69 -23.25
CA GLY A 2 -8.54 2.40 -21.82
C GLY A 2 -8.94 3.66 -21.05
N SER A 3 -9.36 3.54 -19.80
CA SER A 3 -9.73 4.69 -18.96
C SER A 3 -8.47 5.35 -18.42
N LEU A 4 -8.46 6.69 -18.47
CA LEU A 4 -7.59 7.50 -17.63
C LEU A 4 -7.82 7.14 -16.14
N GLY A 5 -6.76 7.21 -15.32
CA GLY A 5 -6.80 6.81 -13.90
C GLY A 5 -6.69 5.31 -13.61
N ARG A 6 -6.39 4.48 -14.62
CA ARG A 6 -6.22 3.03 -14.40
C ARG A 6 -4.91 2.67 -13.69
N GLY A 7 -3.84 3.42 -13.95
CA GLY A 7 -2.49 3.07 -13.48
C GLY A 7 -2.40 2.99 -11.96
N ASP A 8 -3.04 3.92 -11.27
CA ASP A 8 -3.00 4.10 -9.82
C ASP A 8 -4.28 3.62 -9.11
N ALA A 9 -5.32 3.22 -9.85
CA ALA A 9 -6.64 2.86 -9.34
C ALA A 9 -6.61 1.94 -8.10
N THR A 10 -5.81 0.88 -8.12
CA THR A 10 -5.69 -0.05 -6.98
C THR A 10 -5.03 0.61 -5.78
N GLY A 11 -3.94 1.36 -5.98
CA GLY A 11 -3.29 2.10 -4.90
C GLY A 11 -4.21 3.17 -4.32
N ARG A 12 -4.93 3.91 -5.17
CA ARG A 12 -5.91 4.93 -4.77
C ARG A 12 -7.08 4.36 -3.99
N GLY A 13 -7.62 3.21 -4.42
CA GLY A 13 -8.62 2.47 -3.65
C GLY A 13 -8.10 2.14 -2.24
N GLY A 14 -6.87 1.66 -2.14
CA GLY A 14 -6.19 1.42 -0.87
C GLY A 14 -6.05 2.67 0.01
N VAL A 15 -5.68 3.82 -0.57
CA VAL A 15 -5.62 5.10 0.17
C VAL A 15 -6.98 5.43 0.78
N TYR A 16 -8.07 5.27 0.02
CA TYR A 16 -9.41 5.59 0.49
C TYR A 16 -9.87 4.66 1.61
N THR A 17 -9.60 3.36 1.51
CA THR A 17 -9.94 2.41 2.57
C THR A 17 -9.14 2.69 3.85
N ILE A 18 -7.84 2.98 3.73
CA ILE A 18 -6.98 3.38 4.87
C ILE A 18 -7.50 4.68 5.51
N ARG A 19 -7.93 5.66 4.71
CA ARG A 19 -8.51 6.91 5.19
C ARG A 19 -9.76 6.68 6.03
N GLU A 20 -10.70 5.86 5.56
CA GLU A 20 -11.92 5.58 6.32
C GLU A 20 -11.65 4.73 7.56
N ALA A 21 -10.73 3.76 7.49
CA ALA A 21 -10.28 3.00 8.66
C ALA A 21 -9.63 3.91 9.72
N ALA A 22 -8.77 4.84 9.30
CA ALA A 22 -8.13 5.79 10.20
C ALA A 22 -9.15 6.71 10.91
N LYS A 23 -10.18 7.20 10.19
CA LYS A 23 -11.28 7.95 10.82
C LYS A 23 -12.02 7.12 11.87
N HIS A 24 -12.35 5.88 11.54
CA HIS A 24 -13.01 4.96 12.48
C HIS A 24 -12.18 4.73 13.76
N LEU A 25 -10.86 4.67 13.62
CA LEU A 25 -9.91 4.45 14.71
C LEU A 25 -9.42 5.75 15.38
N ASN A 26 -9.90 6.93 14.96
CA ASN A 26 -9.42 8.24 15.41
C ASN A 26 -7.89 8.42 15.26
N ILE A 27 -7.35 7.99 14.12
CA ILE A 27 -5.93 8.12 13.75
C ILE A 27 -5.78 9.32 12.82
N ASP A 28 -4.85 10.22 13.16
CA ASP A 28 -4.41 11.28 12.26
C ASP A 28 -3.39 10.75 11.25
N LEU A 29 -3.76 10.78 9.97
CA LEU A 29 -2.92 10.28 8.88
C LEU A 29 -1.81 11.25 8.48
N ALA A 30 -1.92 12.54 8.81
CA ALA A 30 -0.87 13.53 8.51
C ALA A 30 0.41 13.28 9.33
N THR A 31 0.27 12.61 10.47
CA THR A 31 1.38 12.21 11.35
C THR A 31 1.67 10.72 11.33
N ALA A 32 0.93 9.95 10.53
CA ALA A 32 1.05 8.50 10.43
C ALA A 32 2.34 8.08 9.72
N THR A 33 2.92 6.97 10.20
CA THR A 33 4.02 6.26 9.53
C THR A 33 3.48 5.07 8.74
N VAL A 34 4.01 4.86 7.53
CA VAL A 34 3.56 3.81 6.61
C VAL A 34 4.75 2.96 6.15
N ALA A 35 4.58 1.64 6.17
CA ALA A 35 5.50 0.68 5.56
C ALA A 35 4.81 -0.02 4.39
N VAL A 36 5.49 -0.13 3.25
CA VAL A 36 4.94 -0.75 2.04
C VAL A 36 5.79 -1.93 1.60
N GLN A 37 5.25 -3.13 1.68
CA GLN A 37 5.94 -4.32 1.22
C GLN A 37 5.65 -4.53 -0.28
N GLY A 38 6.69 -4.53 -1.10
CA GLY A 38 6.59 -4.66 -2.56
C GLY A 38 6.39 -3.36 -3.33
N TYR A 39 7.46 -2.77 -3.87
CA TYR A 39 7.46 -1.48 -4.56
C TYR A 39 7.21 -1.64 -6.07
N GLY A 40 6.26 -2.50 -6.44
CA GLY A 40 5.77 -2.66 -7.82
C GLY A 40 4.74 -1.58 -8.17
N ASN A 41 3.91 -1.80 -9.20
CA ASN A 41 2.90 -0.82 -9.61
C ASN A 41 1.99 -0.36 -8.45
N VAL A 42 1.37 -1.31 -7.74
CA VAL A 42 0.47 -0.98 -6.62
C VAL A 42 1.23 -0.34 -5.46
N GLY A 43 2.38 -0.92 -5.09
CA GLY A 43 3.20 -0.44 -3.97
C GLY A 43 3.79 0.96 -4.15
N SER A 44 4.26 1.28 -5.35
CA SER A 44 4.76 2.63 -5.64
C SER A 44 3.63 3.66 -5.58
N TYR A 45 2.47 3.35 -6.17
CA TYR A 45 1.33 4.26 -6.15
C TYR A 45 0.75 4.45 -4.74
N ILE A 46 0.59 3.39 -3.94
CA ILE A 46 0.12 3.57 -2.56
C ILE A 46 1.11 4.44 -1.76
N ALA A 47 2.42 4.24 -1.91
CA ALA A 47 3.42 5.04 -1.21
C ALA A 47 3.36 6.52 -1.61
N MET A 48 3.30 6.81 -2.90
CA MET A 48 3.15 8.18 -3.41
C MET A 48 1.84 8.81 -2.95
N LEU A 49 0.70 8.14 -3.15
CA LEU A 49 -0.61 8.71 -2.84
C LEU A 49 -0.86 8.88 -1.34
N MET A 50 -0.36 7.97 -0.49
CA MET A 50 -0.40 8.16 0.96
C MET A 50 0.39 9.40 1.38
N ASN A 51 1.53 9.69 0.72
CA ASN A 51 2.31 10.88 0.98
C ASN A 51 1.63 12.15 0.42
N ASP A 52 1.24 12.13 -0.86
CA ASP A 52 0.74 13.29 -1.60
C ASP A 52 -0.65 13.75 -1.13
N ILE A 53 -1.57 12.81 -0.86
CA ILE A 53 -2.98 13.10 -0.55
C ILE A 53 -3.19 13.25 0.96
N LEU A 54 -2.53 12.41 1.76
CA LEU A 54 -2.80 12.31 3.20
C LEU A 54 -1.68 12.91 4.06
N GLY A 55 -0.55 13.28 3.46
CA GLY A 55 0.63 13.78 4.18
C GLY A 55 1.34 12.71 5.02
N SER A 56 1.00 11.43 4.82
CA SER A 56 1.58 10.35 5.62
C SER A 56 3.06 10.14 5.31
N LYS A 57 3.83 9.78 6.33
CA LYS A 57 5.27 9.54 6.22
C LYS A 57 5.53 8.10 5.81
N ILE A 58 6.05 7.89 4.60
CA ILE A 58 6.56 6.58 4.20
C ILE A 58 7.88 6.35 4.91
N VAL A 59 7.98 5.33 5.76
CA VAL A 59 9.21 5.07 6.53
C VAL A 59 9.96 3.83 6.03
N ALA A 60 9.26 2.92 5.36
CA ALA A 60 9.89 1.73 4.78
C ALA A 60 9.21 1.31 3.49
N VAL A 61 10.02 0.84 2.53
CA VAL A 61 9.52 0.16 1.34
C VAL A 61 10.41 -1.02 1.01
N SER A 62 9.88 -2.06 0.36
CA SER A 62 10.71 -3.17 -0.13
C SER A 62 10.40 -3.61 -1.54
N ASP A 63 11.29 -4.36 -2.17
CA ASP A 63 11.04 -5.08 -3.41
C ASP A 63 11.61 -6.50 -3.36
N SER A 64 11.68 -7.17 -4.51
CA SER A 64 12.15 -8.55 -4.63
C SER A 64 13.58 -8.79 -4.12
N LYS A 65 14.41 -7.76 -3.96
CA LYS A 65 15.77 -7.89 -3.44
C LYS A 65 15.87 -7.62 -1.93
N GLY A 66 14.83 -7.01 -1.33
CA GLY A 66 14.75 -6.66 0.10
C GLY A 66 14.23 -5.23 0.32
N GLY A 67 14.41 -4.69 1.53
CA GLY A 67 13.79 -3.45 1.99
C GLY A 67 14.77 -2.31 2.26
N ILE A 68 14.21 -1.10 2.33
CA ILE A 68 14.87 0.10 2.84
C ILE A 68 14.01 0.76 3.92
N TYR A 69 14.67 1.38 4.88
CA TYR A 69 14.05 2.07 6.00
C TYR A 69 14.72 3.42 6.28
N ASN A 70 13.90 4.44 6.50
CA ASN A 70 14.33 5.72 7.02
C ASN A 70 13.28 6.24 8.02
N LYS A 71 13.68 6.36 9.28
CA LYS A 71 12.83 6.85 10.37
C LYS A 71 12.34 8.29 10.16
N GLN A 72 13.15 9.12 9.50
CA GLN A 72 12.84 10.50 9.18
C GLN A 72 11.84 10.60 8.02
N GLY A 73 11.77 9.57 7.17
CA GLY A 73 10.84 9.45 6.06
C GLY A 73 11.58 9.26 4.73
N LEU A 74 10.96 8.53 3.81
CA LEU A 74 11.36 8.34 2.44
C LEU A 74 10.52 9.23 1.54
N ASP A 75 11.15 9.84 0.54
CA ASP A 75 10.44 10.46 -0.58
C ASP A 75 10.08 9.35 -1.58
N PRO A 76 8.79 8.96 -1.70
CA PRO A 76 8.39 7.83 -2.54
C PRO A 76 8.66 8.07 -4.04
N HIS A 77 8.69 9.34 -4.48
CA HIS A 77 8.98 9.69 -5.86
C HIS A 77 10.47 9.52 -6.18
N LYS A 78 11.36 9.96 -5.27
CA LYS A 78 12.80 9.70 -5.41
C LYS A 78 13.14 8.22 -5.37
N VAL A 79 12.50 7.46 -4.47
CA VAL A 79 12.72 6.00 -4.40
C VAL A 79 12.25 5.31 -5.68
N PHE A 80 11.15 5.77 -6.27
CA PHE A 80 10.67 5.26 -7.55
C PHE A 80 11.66 5.53 -8.69
N GLN A 81 12.19 6.76 -8.78
CA GLN A 81 13.21 7.11 -9.77
C GLN A 81 14.48 6.26 -9.59
N TYR A 82 14.97 6.15 -8.35
CA TYR A 82 16.13 5.32 -8.04
C TYR A 82 15.93 3.86 -8.45
N LYS A 83 14.75 3.28 -8.15
CA LYS A 83 14.43 1.91 -8.56
C LYS A 83 14.37 1.78 -10.08
N ALA A 84 13.84 2.77 -10.80
CA ALA A 84 13.79 2.74 -12.26
C ALA A 84 15.20 2.74 -12.88
N GLU A 85 16.16 3.41 -12.25
CA GLU A 85 17.54 3.49 -12.72
C GLU A 85 18.39 2.26 -12.35
N THR A 86 18.23 1.75 -11.12
CA THR A 86 19.09 0.68 -10.58
C THR A 86 18.44 -0.71 -10.62
N GLY A 87 17.13 -0.77 -10.86
CA GLY A 87 16.32 -1.98 -10.83
C GLY A 87 15.96 -2.46 -9.42
N SER A 88 16.27 -1.72 -8.35
CA SER A 88 15.82 -2.06 -6.98
C SER A 88 15.78 -0.85 -6.06
N VAL A 89 15.03 -0.94 -4.95
CA VAL A 89 15.03 0.07 -3.88
C VAL A 89 16.28 0.00 -2.99
N ILE A 90 16.98 -1.14 -2.96
CA ILE A 90 18.14 -1.36 -2.09
C ILE A 90 19.29 -0.42 -2.41
N ASN A 91 20.02 0.00 -1.37
CA ASN A 91 21.11 0.98 -1.42
C ASN A 91 20.67 2.39 -1.82
N PHE A 92 19.40 2.72 -1.63
CA PHE A 92 18.93 4.09 -1.73
C PHE A 92 19.73 4.98 -0.75
N PRO A 93 20.42 6.05 -1.20
CA PRO A 93 21.41 6.76 -0.39
C PRO A 93 20.89 7.36 0.92
N GLU A 94 19.59 7.69 0.99
CA GLU A 94 18.96 8.30 2.16
C GLU A 94 18.30 7.24 3.07
N ALA A 95 18.64 5.95 2.96
CA ALA A 95 18.00 4.89 3.74
C ALA A 95 18.96 3.75 4.12
N GLU A 96 18.59 3.03 5.17
CA GLU A 96 19.27 1.80 5.59
C GLU A 96 18.59 0.59 4.94
N ASN A 97 19.37 -0.39 4.49
CA ASN A 97 18.81 -1.64 4.00
C ASN A 97 18.29 -2.49 5.16
N ILE A 98 17.12 -3.08 4.97
CA ILE A 98 16.48 -4.00 5.92
C ILE A 98 15.93 -5.22 5.17
N SER A 99 15.65 -6.31 5.88
CA SER A 99 14.97 -7.47 5.30
C SER A 99 13.46 -7.22 5.11
N ASP A 100 12.82 -8.06 4.30
CA ASP A 100 11.36 -8.02 4.11
C ASP A 100 10.63 -8.35 5.43
N GLU A 101 11.17 -9.27 6.22
CA GLU A 101 10.66 -9.62 7.55
C GLU A 101 10.79 -8.45 8.52
N GLU A 102 11.95 -7.78 8.54
CA GLU A 102 12.15 -6.59 9.37
C GLU A 102 11.14 -5.49 9.02
N LEU A 103 10.86 -5.28 7.73
CA LEU A 103 9.87 -4.32 7.25
C LEU A 103 8.47 -4.65 7.78
N LEU A 104 8.03 -5.90 7.64
CA LEU A 104 6.71 -6.36 8.10
C LEU A 104 6.56 -6.19 9.63
N GLU A 105 7.64 -6.37 10.39
CA GLU A 105 7.66 -6.29 11.86
C GLU A 105 7.83 -4.86 12.42
N LEU A 106 7.91 -3.84 11.55
CA LEU A 106 8.03 -2.44 11.96
C LEU A 106 6.80 -1.96 12.74
N ARG A 107 7.05 -1.11 13.74
CA ARG A 107 5.99 -0.37 14.43
C ARG A 107 5.59 0.84 13.59
N VAL A 108 4.60 0.64 12.74
CA VAL A 108 4.02 1.68 11.88
C VAL A 108 2.53 1.88 12.17
N THR A 109 1.97 2.97 11.64
CA THR A 109 0.53 3.18 11.71
C THR A 109 -0.19 2.29 10.70
N ALA A 110 0.27 2.28 9.45
CA ALA A 110 -0.26 1.42 8.39
C ALA A 110 0.84 0.56 7.77
N LEU A 111 0.59 -0.74 7.65
CA LEU A 111 1.39 -1.68 6.88
C LEU A 111 0.61 -2.07 5.62
N CYS A 112 1.25 -1.98 4.46
CA CYS A 112 0.64 -2.21 3.16
C CYS A 112 1.33 -3.38 2.43
N PRO A 113 0.93 -4.64 2.65
CA PRO A 113 1.43 -5.78 1.88
C PRO A 113 0.91 -5.74 0.44
N SER A 114 1.82 -5.59 -0.53
CA SER A 114 1.48 -5.39 -1.94
C SER A 114 2.34 -6.19 -2.93
N ALA A 115 3.16 -7.14 -2.46
CA ALA A 115 3.97 -8.00 -3.33
C ALA A 115 3.29 -9.33 -3.69
N LEU A 116 3.24 -10.26 -2.73
CA LEU A 116 2.89 -11.66 -2.94
C LEU A 116 1.83 -12.13 -1.93
N GLU A 117 1.25 -13.28 -2.21
CA GLU A 117 0.39 -14.01 -1.27
C GLU A 117 1.17 -14.55 -0.08
N ASN A 118 0.48 -14.80 1.03
CA ASN A 118 1.01 -15.47 2.22
C ASN A 118 2.27 -14.82 2.83
N MET A 119 2.42 -13.50 2.70
CA MET A 119 3.52 -12.75 3.33
C MET A 119 3.37 -12.66 4.85
N ILE A 120 2.14 -12.60 5.35
CA ILE A 120 1.83 -12.62 6.78
C ILE A 120 1.19 -13.97 7.11
N THR A 121 1.92 -14.78 7.88
CA THR A 121 1.56 -16.15 8.26
C THR A 121 1.56 -16.31 9.78
N GLU A 122 1.17 -17.48 10.28
CA GLU A 122 1.25 -17.79 11.72
C GLU A 122 2.67 -17.62 12.31
N ARG A 123 3.70 -17.61 11.46
CA ARG A 123 5.11 -17.49 11.88
C ARG A 123 5.51 -16.08 12.26
N ASN A 124 4.93 -15.07 11.62
CA ASN A 124 5.29 -13.66 11.81
C ASN A 124 4.13 -12.77 12.30
N ALA A 125 2.88 -13.22 12.22
CA ALA A 125 1.70 -12.44 12.63
C ALA A 125 1.80 -11.91 14.07
N SER A 126 2.38 -12.67 15.00
CA SER A 126 2.57 -12.25 16.40
C SER A 126 3.57 -11.11 16.58
N LYS A 127 4.39 -10.83 15.56
CA LYS A 127 5.43 -9.80 15.57
C LYS A 127 5.04 -8.53 14.82
N ILE A 128 3.92 -8.56 14.08
CA ILE A 128 3.38 -7.38 13.40
C ILE A 128 2.92 -6.38 14.45
N LYS A 129 3.42 -5.14 14.35
CA LYS A 129 3.16 -4.04 15.31
C LYS A 129 2.37 -2.90 14.68
N ALA A 130 1.86 -3.08 13.46
CA ALA A 130 1.07 -2.09 12.76
C ALA A 130 -0.29 -1.91 13.42
N LYS A 131 -0.84 -0.69 13.40
CA LYS A 131 -2.22 -0.47 13.85
C LYS A 131 -3.24 -0.89 12.80
N ILE A 132 -2.92 -0.62 11.53
CA ILE A 132 -3.71 -0.98 10.36
C ILE A 132 -2.85 -1.87 9.45
N VAL A 133 -3.43 -2.96 8.95
CA VAL A 133 -2.87 -3.75 7.85
C VAL A 133 -3.81 -3.64 6.66
N ALA A 134 -3.32 -3.08 5.55
CA ALA A 134 -4.06 -2.87 4.32
C ALA A 134 -3.63 -3.87 3.25
N ALA A 135 -4.42 -4.94 3.05
CA ALA A 135 -4.09 -6.04 2.16
C ALA A 135 -4.23 -5.64 0.68
N LEU A 136 -3.16 -5.14 0.06
CA LEU A 136 -3.19 -4.68 -1.34
C LEU A 136 -2.89 -5.79 -2.35
N ALA A 137 -2.12 -6.80 -1.96
CA ALA A 137 -2.00 -8.04 -2.72
C ALA A 137 -3.26 -8.91 -2.56
N ASN A 138 -3.42 -9.92 -3.40
CA ASN A 138 -4.43 -10.96 -3.20
C ASN A 138 -3.90 -11.99 -2.21
N GLY A 139 -4.65 -12.27 -1.14
CA GLY A 139 -4.28 -13.22 -0.10
C GLY A 139 -2.93 -12.99 0.61
N PRO A 140 -2.50 -11.75 0.96
CA PRO A 140 -1.23 -11.55 1.65
C PRO A 140 -1.21 -12.07 3.10
N ILE A 141 -2.39 -12.33 3.68
CA ILE A 141 -2.56 -12.76 5.07
C ILE A 141 -3.21 -14.14 5.07
N THR A 142 -2.61 -15.12 5.76
CA THR A 142 -3.24 -16.44 5.92
C THR A 142 -4.41 -16.38 6.91
N PRO A 143 -5.42 -17.27 6.80
CA PRO A 143 -6.52 -17.31 7.76
C PRO A 143 -6.08 -17.48 9.22
N LYS A 144 -4.95 -18.16 9.47
CA LYS A 144 -4.38 -18.29 10.82
C LYS A 144 -3.73 -16.99 11.30
N ALA A 145 -3.02 -16.29 10.41
CA ALA A 145 -2.44 -15.00 10.71
C ALA A 145 -3.51 -13.94 11.01
N ASP A 146 -4.60 -13.95 10.25
CA ASP A 146 -5.75 -13.05 10.42
C ASP A 146 -6.28 -13.09 11.87
N LYS A 147 -6.48 -14.30 12.39
CA LYS A 147 -6.91 -14.50 13.79
C LYS A 147 -5.90 -13.92 14.80
N ILE A 148 -4.60 -14.17 14.59
CA ILE A 148 -3.55 -13.67 15.49
C ILE A 148 -3.49 -12.14 15.47
N LEU A 149 -3.60 -11.53 14.29
CA LEU A 149 -3.62 -10.08 14.12
C LEU A 149 -4.84 -9.45 14.80
N LEU A 150 -6.02 -10.04 14.63
CA LEU A 150 -7.24 -9.59 15.29
C LEU A 150 -7.13 -9.68 16.82
N ASP A 151 -6.64 -10.80 17.35
CA ASP A 151 -6.42 -11.00 18.79
C ASP A 151 -5.39 -9.97 19.35
N ASN A 152 -4.45 -9.53 18.51
CA ASN A 152 -3.47 -8.47 18.84
C ASN A 152 -4.02 -7.04 18.67
N GLY A 153 -5.29 -6.88 18.29
CA GLY A 153 -5.93 -5.58 18.10
C GLY A 153 -5.50 -4.84 16.83
N VAL A 154 -4.94 -5.55 15.84
CA VAL A 154 -4.59 -4.98 14.54
C VAL A 154 -5.86 -4.86 13.69
N PHE A 155 -6.11 -3.68 13.12
CA PHE A 155 -7.24 -3.47 12.22
C PHE A 155 -6.87 -3.90 10.79
N ILE A 156 -7.55 -4.93 10.28
CA ILE A 156 -7.26 -5.49 8.96
C ILE A 156 -8.28 -4.97 7.95
N ILE A 157 -7.80 -4.40 6.85
CA ILE A 157 -8.60 -4.09 5.67
C ILE A 157 -8.40 -5.25 4.69
N PRO A 158 -9.45 -6.05 4.41
CA PRO A 158 -9.32 -7.24 3.60
C PRO A 158 -9.05 -6.91 2.13
N ASP A 159 -8.44 -7.86 1.42
CA ASP A 159 -7.97 -7.68 0.04
C ASP A 159 -9.08 -7.32 -0.95
N PHE A 160 -10.20 -8.03 -0.92
CA PHE A 160 -11.35 -7.81 -1.80
C PHE A 160 -11.94 -6.40 -1.70
N LEU A 161 -11.68 -5.68 -0.60
CA LEU A 161 -12.05 -4.29 -0.43
C LEU A 161 -10.87 -3.36 -0.74
N CYS A 162 -9.69 -3.66 -0.21
CA CYS A 162 -8.53 -2.78 -0.26
C CYS A 162 -7.95 -2.63 -1.67
N ASN A 163 -8.01 -3.67 -2.51
CA ASN A 163 -7.46 -3.66 -3.86
C ASN A 163 -8.53 -3.45 -4.96
N ALA A 164 -9.79 -3.24 -4.56
CA ALA A 164 -10.96 -3.18 -5.45
C ALA A 164 -10.94 -2.02 -6.46
N GLY A 165 -10.14 -0.98 -6.23
CA GLY A 165 -10.08 0.20 -7.09
C GLY A 165 -9.81 -0.14 -8.56
N GLY A 166 -8.94 -1.12 -8.84
CA GLY A 166 -8.71 -1.61 -10.19
C GLY A 166 -9.96 -2.21 -10.84
N VAL A 167 -10.74 -3.00 -10.10
CA VAL A 167 -11.98 -3.60 -10.63
C VAL A 167 -13.05 -2.51 -10.87
N ILE A 168 -13.13 -1.51 -10.00
CA ILE A 168 -14.07 -0.38 -10.14
C ILE A 168 -13.77 0.43 -11.40
N VAL A 169 -12.50 0.76 -11.66
CA VAL A 169 -12.12 1.50 -12.88
C VAL A 169 -12.32 0.62 -14.14
N SER A 170 -12.22 -0.71 -14.04
CA SER A 170 -12.59 -1.62 -15.15
C SER A 170 -14.08 -1.55 -15.46
N TYR A 171 -14.89 -1.46 -14.42
CA TYR A 171 -16.33 -1.27 -14.60
C TYR A 171 -16.62 0.08 -15.28
N PHE A 172 -15.94 1.16 -14.89
CA PHE A 172 -16.07 2.45 -15.57
C PHE A 172 -15.63 2.39 -17.04
N GLU A 173 -14.55 1.67 -17.38
CA GLU A 173 -14.14 1.43 -18.77
C GLU A 173 -15.24 0.75 -19.59
N TRP A 174 -15.89 -0.25 -19.01
CA TRP A 174 -16.98 -0.97 -19.66
C TRP A 174 -18.19 -0.06 -19.90
N VAL A 175 -18.62 0.71 -18.88
CA VAL A 175 -19.73 1.68 -19.01
C VAL A 175 -19.40 2.74 -20.08
N LYS A 176 -18.20 3.32 -20.07
CA LYS A 176 -17.76 4.33 -21.05
C LYS A 176 -17.79 3.79 -22.48
N SER A 177 -17.45 2.52 -22.65
CA SER A 177 -17.45 1.86 -23.95
C SER A 177 -18.87 1.71 -24.52
N LEU A 178 -19.89 1.63 -23.65
CA LEU A 178 -21.30 1.58 -24.05
C LEU A 178 -21.85 2.97 -24.42
N ASP A 179 -21.50 4.00 -23.66
CA ASP A 179 -22.06 5.35 -23.82
C ASP A 179 -21.29 6.27 -24.79
N LYS A 180 -20.12 5.84 -25.30
CA LYS A 180 -19.19 6.64 -26.13
C LYS A 180 -18.82 8.00 -25.51
N CYS A 181 -18.93 8.12 -24.18
CA CYS A 181 -18.58 9.33 -23.44
C CYS A 181 -17.30 9.06 -22.64
N TYR A 182 -16.33 9.97 -22.74
CA TYR A 182 -15.06 9.85 -22.05
C TYR A 182 -15.05 10.80 -20.85
N TRP A 183 -14.87 10.24 -19.65
CA TRP A 183 -14.62 11.03 -18.45
C TRP A 183 -13.14 11.34 -18.29
N ASP A 184 -12.84 12.53 -17.80
CA ASP A 184 -11.48 12.91 -17.44
C ASP A 184 -11.00 12.20 -16.14
N GLU A 185 -9.71 12.34 -15.82
CA GLU A 185 -9.12 11.68 -14.64
C GLU A 185 -9.72 12.17 -13.32
N LYS A 186 -10.16 13.44 -13.25
CA LYS A 186 -10.76 13.98 -12.03
C LYS A 186 -12.14 13.38 -11.81
N GLU A 187 -12.94 13.26 -12.87
CA GLU A 187 -14.25 12.62 -12.84
C GLU A 187 -14.15 11.12 -12.47
N VAL A 188 -13.07 10.43 -12.87
CA VAL A 188 -12.83 9.04 -12.45
C VAL A 188 -12.44 8.93 -10.98
N HIS A 189 -11.79 9.95 -10.42
CA HIS A 189 -11.30 9.94 -9.04
C HIS A 189 -12.31 10.41 -7.99
N GLN A 190 -13.36 11.12 -8.42
CA GLN A 190 -14.46 11.62 -7.58
C GLN A 190 -15.41 10.49 -7.15
#